data_AF-A0A9E2L5A9-F1
#
_entry.id   AF-A0A9E2L5A9-F1
#
_cell.length_a   1.000
_cell.length_b   1.000
_cell.length_c   1.000
_cell.angle_alpha   90.00
_cell.angle_beta   90.00
_cell.angle_gamma   90.00
#
_symmetry.space_group_name_H-M   'P 1'
#
loop_
_entity.id
_entity.type
_entity.pdbx_description
1 polymer ?
#
loop_
_entity_poly.entity_id
_entity_poly.type
_entity_poly.pdbx_seq_one_letter_code
_entity_poly.pdbx_strand_id
1 'polypeptide(L)'
;MNKRSTVVGFIFLFFLFQGIAQQYRFFNDQNPKFYIKEIEREDWQIIIEFNLAVNPETVTPYTILINGEPLPAEVKFLFNRKGDKLAIYELPQWNGIPVTIEIKNIMSYNNLNLNPLPPLFMYPEDEYEWDD
;
A
#
# COMPACT_ATOMS: atom_id res chain seq x y z
N MET A 1 39.56 -36.25 -40.62
CA MET A 1 39.20 -35.71 -39.29
C MET A 1 38.38 -34.45 -39.48
N ASN A 2 37.04 -34.55 -39.51
CA ASN A 2 36.15 -33.40 -39.70
C ASN A 2 35.64 -32.90 -38.35
N LYS A 3 36.31 -31.89 -37.79
CA LYS A 3 35.87 -31.12 -36.62
C LYS A 3 34.89 -30.02 -37.05
N ARG A 4 33.63 -30.37 -37.34
CA ARG A 4 32.57 -29.36 -37.58
C ARG A 4 31.19 -29.91 -37.21
N SER A 5 30.94 -30.27 -35.95
CA SER A 5 29.58 -30.63 -35.52
C SER A 5 29.35 -30.58 -34.01
N THR A 6 29.77 -29.50 -33.34
CA THR A 6 29.55 -29.35 -31.89
C THR A 6 29.10 -27.95 -31.47
N VAL A 7 29.26 -26.93 -32.31
CA VAL A 7 28.95 -25.54 -31.94
C VAL A 7 27.47 -25.17 -32.14
N VAL A 8 26.74 -25.89 -33.00
CA VAL A 8 25.34 -25.52 -33.34
C VAL A 8 24.33 -25.99 -32.29
N GLY A 9 24.60 -27.07 -31.56
CA GLY A 9 23.71 -27.57 -30.51
C GLY A 9 23.66 -26.71 -29.24
N PHE A 10 24.73 -25.97 -28.95
CA PHE A 10 24.82 -25.14 -27.73
C PHE A 10 24.06 -23.81 -27.86
N ILE A 11 24.01 -23.24 -29.07
CA ILE A 11 23.31 -21.97 -29.32
C ILE A 11 21.79 -22.18 -29.24
N PHE A 12 21.28 -23.31 -29.75
CA PHE A 12 19.84 -23.60 -29.73
C PHE A 12 19.30 -23.85 -28.30
N LEU A 13 20.11 -24.44 -27.42
CA LEU A 13 19.74 -24.63 -26.01
C LEU A 13 19.77 -23.32 -25.21
N PHE A 14 20.66 -22.39 -25.56
CA PHE A 14 20.80 -21.11 -24.86
C PHE A 14 19.57 -20.20 -25.07
N PHE A 15 18.96 -20.22 -26.27
CA PHE A 15 17.74 -19.46 -26.54
C PHE A 15 16.48 -20.07 -25.90
N LEU A 16 16.42 -21.39 -25.71
CA LEU A 16 15.29 -22.05 -25.05
C LEU A 16 15.21 -21.68 -23.55
N PHE A 17 16.36 -21.60 -22.86
CA PHE A 17 16.41 -21.23 -21.44
C PHE A 17 16.21 -19.73 -21.19
N GLN A 18 16.67 -18.85 -22.09
CA GLN A 18 16.44 -17.41 -21.99
C GLN A 18 14.96 -17.04 -22.19
N GLY A 19 14.25 -17.73 -23.11
CA GLY A 19 12.81 -17.51 -23.31
C GLY A 19 11.96 -17.95 -22.11
N ILE A 20 12.29 -19.07 -21.48
CA ILE A 20 11.61 -19.56 -20.27
C ILE A 20 11.91 -18.65 -19.08
N ALA A 21 13.16 -18.22 -18.88
CA ALA A 21 13.53 -17.34 -17.77
C ALA A 21 12.89 -15.94 -17.88
N GLN A 22 12.69 -15.41 -19.09
CA GLN A 22 11.94 -14.17 -19.28
C GLN A 22 10.45 -14.36 -19.01
N GLN A 23 9.84 -15.45 -19.48
CA GLN A 23 8.44 -15.75 -19.12
C GLN A 23 8.24 -15.82 -17.60
N TYR A 24 9.14 -16.49 -16.86
CA TYR A 24 9.05 -16.54 -15.39
C TYR A 24 9.15 -15.17 -14.70
N ARG A 25 9.95 -14.22 -15.24
CA ARG A 25 9.99 -12.85 -14.70
C ARG A 25 8.74 -12.04 -15.04
N PHE A 26 8.08 -12.31 -16.17
CA PHE A 26 6.81 -11.66 -16.51
C PHE A 26 5.59 -12.23 -15.77
N PHE A 27 5.62 -13.50 -15.35
CA PHE A 27 4.50 -14.12 -14.64
C PHE A 27 4.48 -13.83 -13.13
N ASN A 28 5.59 -13.43 -12.51
CA ASN A 28 5.65 -13.23 -11.05
C ASN A 28 5.20 -11.84 -10.57
N ASP A 29 5.02 -10.87 -11.49
CA ASP A 29 4.46 -9.52 -11.21
C ASP A 29 2.95 -9.41 -11.54
N GLN A 30 2.31 -10.51 -11.94
CA GLN A 30 0.89 -10.54 -12.34
C GLN A 30 -0.08 -10.67 -11.17
N ASN A 31 0.39 -10.88 -9.95
CA ASN A 31 -0.52 -11.01 -8.81
C ASN A 31 -0.88 -9.62 -8.29
N PRO A 32 -2.15 -9.17 -8.45
CA PRO A 32 -2.54 -7.83 -8.01
C PRO A 32 -2.28 -7.71 -6.51
N LYS A 33 -1.45 -6.73 -6.15
CA LYS A 33 -1.17 -6.37 -4.76
C LYS A 33 -2.17 -5.31 -4.32
N PHE A 34 -2.65 -5.40 -3.09
CA PHE A 34 -3.43 -4.35 -2.45
C PHE A 34 -2.55 -3.61 -1.44
N TYR A 35 -2.46 -2.29 -1.55
CA TYR A 35 -1.58 -1.43 -0.74
C TYR A 35 -2.13 0.00 -0.65
N ILE A 36 -1.67 0.76 0.34
CA ILE A 36 -1.93 2.21 0.45
C ILE A 36 -0.95 2.93 -0.45
N LYS A 37 -1.45 3.77 -1.35
CA LYS A 37 -0.64 4.64 -2.19
C LYS A 37 -0.16 5.86 -1.43
N GLU A 38 -1.06 6.48 -0.68
CA GLU A 38 -0.86 7.79 -0.10
C GLU A 38 -1.71 7.96 1.16
N ILE A 39 -1.17 8.72 2.10
CA ILE A 39 -1.89 9.19 3.27
C ILE A 39 -1.68 10.70 3.32
N GLU A 40 -2.76 11.45 3.35
CA GLU A 40 -2.78 12.91 3.51
C GLU A 40 -3.41 13.25 4.86
N ARG A 41 -2.83 14.23 5.56
CA ARG A 41 -3.38 14.78 6.80
C ARG A 41 -3.74 16.22 6.54
N GLU A 42 -4.97 16.57 6.89
CA GLU A 42 -5.45 17.94 7.00
C GLU A 42 -5.89 18.20 8.44
N ASP A 43 -6.16 19.46 8.80
CA ASP A 43 -6.43 19.88 10.18
C ASP A 43 -7.55 19.10 10.89
N TRP A 44 -8.52 18.59 10.13
CA TRP A 44 -9.73 17.95 10.65
C TRP A 44 -10.02 16.58 10.03
N GLN A 45 -9.12 16.07 9.17
CA GLN A 45 -9.30 14.78 8.51
C GLN A 45 -7.99 14.08 8.13
N ILE A 46 -8.05 12.75 8.03
CA ILE A 46 -7.02 11.93 7.39
C ILE A 46 -7.62 11.29 6.16
N ILE A 47 -6.94 11.40 5.02
CA ILE A 47 -7.32 10.75 3.76
C ILE A 47 -6.32 9.63 3.48
N ILE A 48 -6.84 8.45 3.17
CA ILE A 48 -6.05 7.26 2.85
C ILE A 48 -6.44 6.81 1.44
N GLU A 49 -5.51 6.90 0.49
CA GLU A 49 -5.70 6.43 -0.88
C GLU A 49 -5.13 5.03 -1.06
N PHE A 50 -5.93 4.13 -1.62
CA PHE A 50 -5.57 2.75 -1.93
C PHE A 50 -5.35 2.56 -3.43
N ASN A 51 -4.55 1.56 -3.79
CA ASN A 51 -4.36 1.22 -5.20
C ASN A 51 -5.53 0.45 -5.82
N LEU A 52 -6.37 -0.18 -4.98
CA LEU A 52 -7.56 -0.92 -5.36
C LEU A 52 -8.73 -0.53 -4.44
N ALA A 53 -9.96 -0.74 -4.90
CA ALA A 53 -11.15 -0.46 -4.10
C ALA A 53 -11.22 -1.38 -2.87
N VAL A 54 -11.47 -0.78 -1.71
CA VAL A 54 -11.58 -1.42 -0.40
C VAL A 54 -12.96 -2.03 -0.23
N ASN A 55 -13.05 -3.23 0.35
CA ASN A 55 -14.32 -3.75 0.84
C ASN A 55 -14.69 -3.02 2.15
N PRO A 56 -15.71 -2.14 2.16
CA PRO A 56 -16.04 -1.33 3.33
C PRO A 56 -16.50 -2.17 4.53
N GLU A 57 -17.01 -3.39 4.30
CA GLU A 57 -17.43 -4.30 5.37
C GLU A 57 -16.26 -4.77 6.25
N THR A 58 -15.03 -4.65 5.75
CA THR A 58 -13.81 -5.00 6.50
C THR A 58 -13.26 -3.84 7.32
N VAL A 59 -13.82 -2.64 7.15
CA VAL A 59 -13.36 -1.44 7.86
C VAL A 59 -14.19 -1.24 9.11
N THR A 60 -13.54 -1.42 10.25
CA THR A 60 -14.11 -1.24 11.59
C THR A 60 -13.26 -0.22 12.36
N PRO A 61 -13.74 0.33 13.48
CA PRO A 61 -12.93 1.23 14.32
C PRO A 61 -11.61 0.61 14.84
N TYR A 62 -11.52 -0.73 14.86
CA TYR A 62 -10.31 -1.47 15.29
C TYR A 62 -9.34 -1.79 14.15
N THR A 63 -9.77 -1.55 12.92
CA THR A 63 -9.03 -1.85 11.71
C THR A 63 -7.98 -0.77 11.45
N ILE A 64 -8.24 0.47 11.87
CA ILE A 64 -7.34 1.61 11.71
C ILE A 64 -6.96 2.07 13.11
N LEU A 65 -5.67 2.08 13.39
CA LEU A 65 -5.12 2.50 14.67
C LEU A 65 -4.33 3.79 14.45
N ILE A 66 -4.56 4.75 15.33
CA ILE A 66 -3.78 5.99 15.37
C ILE A 66 -2.97 5.99 16.65
N ASN A 67 -1.65 6.10 16.51
CA ASN A 67 -0.70 5.96 17.61
C ASN A 67 -0.88 4.64 18.41
N GLY A 68 -1.33 3.58 17.72
CA GLY A 68 -1.57 2.26 18.31
C GLY A 68 -2.95 2.11 18.98
N GLU A 69 -3.75 3.17 19.06
CA GLU A 69 -5.09 3.14 19.64
C GLU A 69 -6.16 3.01 18.56
N PRO A 70 -7.21 2.18 18.78
CA PRO A 70 -8.39 2.17 17.91
C PRO A 70 -9.06 3.53 17.83
N LEU A 71 -9.76 3.76 16.72
CA LEU A 71 -10.48 5.01 16.54
C LEU A 71 -11.66 5.12 17.52
N PRO A 72 -11.87 6.30 18.14
CA PRO A 72 -13.03 6.55 18.99
C PRO A 72 -14.35 6.29 18.26
N ALA A 73 -15.42 5.97 19.01
CA ALA A 73 -16.72 5.62 18.43
C ALA A 73 -17.38 6.80 17.67
N GLU A 74 -17.06 8.02 18.07
CA GLU A 74 -17.46 9.27 17.42
C GLU A 74 -16.80 9.51 16.05
N VAL A 75 -15.67 8.85 15.75
CA VAL A 75 -14.98 9.01 14.46
C VAL A 75 -15.81 8.41 13.33
N LYS A 76 -15.94 9.17 12.23
CA LYS A 76 -16.65 8.76 11.02
C LYS A 76 -15.70 8.45 9.88
N PHE A 77 -16.07 7.44 9.10
CA PHE A 77 -15.37 7.00 7.90
C PHE A 77 -16.26 7.18 6.69
N LEU A 78 -15.75 7.80 5.63
CA LEU A 78 -16.46 7.88 4.35
C LEU A 78 -15.56 7.41 3.22
N PHE A 79 -16.10 6.53 2.40
CA PHE A 79 -15.46 6.15 1.14
C PHE A 79 -15.92 7.09 0.02
N ASN A 80 -15.01 7.39 -0.91
CA ASN A 80 -15.41 7.99 -2.17
C ASN A 80 -16.27 7.01 -3.00
N ARG A 81 -16.91 7.51 -4.06
CA ARG A 81 -17.77 6.68 -4.93
C ARG A 81 -17.06 5.47 -5.56
N LYS A 82 -15.74 5.56 -5.75
CA LYS A 82 -14.92 4.50 -6.35
C LYS A 82 -14.47 3.45 -5.31
N GLY A 83 -14.56 3.76 -4.03
CA GLY A 83 -14.13 2.89 -2.92
C GLY A 83 -12.61 2.81 -2.73
N ASP A 84 -11.82 3.64 -3.42
CA ASP A 84 -10.35 3.63 -3.34
C ASP A 84 -9.79 4.78 -2.50
N LYS A 85 -10.64 5.66 -1.97
CA LYS A 85 -10.25 6.68 -0.97
C LYS A 85 -11.12 6.56 0.26
N LEU A 86 -10.49 6.55 1.43
CA LEU A 86 -11.12 6.57 2.74
C LEU A 86 -10.78 7.89 3.44
N ALA A 87 -11.80 8.66 3.81
CA ALA A 87 -11.64 9.84 4.64
C ALA A 87 -12.10 9.54 6.07
N ILE A 88 -11.28 9.94 7.04
CA ILE A 88 -11.51 9.80 8.48
C ILE A 88 -11.72 11.20 9.05
N TYR A 89 -12.87 11.44 9.68
CA TYR A 89 -13.29 12.74 10.20
C TYR A 89 -13.43 12.75 11.71
N GLU A 90 -13.62 13.95 12.29
CA GLU A 90 -13.89 14.13 13.73
C GLU A 90 -12.72 13.64 14.61
N LEU A 91 -11.50 13.82 14.10
CA LEU A 91 -10.29 13.43 14.79
C LEU A 91 -10.00 14.38 15.97
N PRO A 92 -9.47 13.85 17.10
CA PRO A 92 -8.94 14.70 18.15
C PRO A 92 -7.86 15.65 17.60
N GLN A 93 -7.81 16.88 18.10
CA GLN A 93 -6.71 17.79 17.78
C GLN A 93 -5.40 17.27 18.36
N TRP A 94 -4.58 16.61 17.54
CA TRP A 94 -3.23 16.15 17.90
C TRP A 94 -2.18 17.23 17.59
N ASN A 95 -2.35 18.40 18.19
CA ASN A 95 -1.44 19.53 18.00
C ASN A 95 -0.04 19.17 18.53
N GLY A 96 0.97 19.23 17.66
CA GLY A 96 2.38 18.97 18.01
C GLY A 96 2.75 17.51 18.30
N ILE A 97 1.83 16.55 18.17
CA ILE A 97 2.11 15.13 18.41
C ILE A 97 2.31 14.42 17.07
N PRO A 98 3.43 13.68 16.88
CA PRO A 98 3.61 12.80 15.73
C PRO A 98 2.46 11.80 15.62
N VAL A 99 1.91 11.67 14.42
CA VAL A 99 0.80 10.76 14.15
C VAL A 99 1.34 9.55 13.39
N THR A 100 1.16 8.37 13.97
CA THR A 100 1.44 7.09 13.33
C THR A 100 0.12 6.43 12.98
N ILE A 101 -0.06 6.04 11.73
CA ILE A 101 -1.26 5.35 11.26
C ILE A 101 -0.91 3.90 10.95
N GLU A 102 -1.62 2.98 11.58
CA GLU A 102 -1.51 1.55 11.33
C GLU A 102 -2.85 1.02 10.82
N ILE A 103 -2.82 0.20 9.77
CA ILE A 103 -4.02 -0.41 9.18
C ILE A 103 -3.87 -1.93 9.22
N LYS A 104 -4.88 -2.60 9.79
CA LYS A 104 -4.92 -4.05 10.00
C LYS A 104 -6.15 -4.64 9.36
N ASN A 105 -6.04 -5.86 8.84
CA ASN A 105 -7.18 -6.71 8.47
C ASN A 105 -8.19 -6.09 7.48
N ILE A 106 -7.76 -5.13 6.64
CA ILE A 106 -8.56 -4.62 5.51
C ILE A 106 -8.39 -5.52 4.29
N MET A 107 -9.49 -5.75 3.58
CA MET A 107 -9.48 -6.40 2.28
C MET A 107 -9.98 -5.47 1.18
N SER A 108 -9.50 -5.70 -0.04
CA SER A 108 -10.13 -5.15 -1.25
C SER A 108 -11.43 -5.88 -1.59
N TYR A 109 -12.26 -5.31 -2.47
CA TYR A 109 -13.44 -5.99 -3.01
C TYR A 109 -13.13 -7.32 -3.71
N ASN A 110 -11.89 -7.50 -4.17
CA ASN A 110 -11.42 -8.75 -4.79
C ASN A 110 -10.83 -9.73 -3.77
N ASN A 111 -11.10 -9.56 -2.47
CA ASN A 111 -10.60 -10.40 -1.37
C ASN A 111 -9.06 -10.47 -1.28
N LEU A 112 -8.37 -9.42 -1.74
CA LEU A 112 -6.93 -9.29 -1.52
C LEU A 112 -6.68 -8.60 -0.18
N ASN A 113 -5.81 -9.19 0.64
CA ASN A 113 -5.36 -8.60 1.90
C ASN A 113 -4.45 -7.40 1.67
N LEU A 114 -4.55 -6.41 2.57
CA LEU A 114 -3.65 -5.27 2.56
C LEU A 114 -2.22 -5.76 2.82
N ASN A 115 -1.32 -5.47 1.89
CA ASN A 115 0.09 -5.73 2.13
C ASN A 115 0.58 -4.80 3.24
N PRO A 116 1.30 -5.33 4.24
CA PRO A 116 1.80 -4.51 5.32
C PRO A 116 2.74 -3.46 4.74
N LEU A 117 2.47 -2.20 5.07
CA LEU A 117 3.41 -1.12 4.84
C LEU A 117 4.39 -1.06 6.01
N PRO A 118 5.61 -0.57 5.80
CA PRO A 118 6.40 -0.07 6.91
C PRO A 118 5.60 1.02 7.66
N PRO A 119 5.78 1.19 8.98
CA PRO A 119 5.10 2.24 9.74
C PRO A 119 5.32 3.59 9.06
N LEU A 120 4.23 4.26 8.70
CA LEU A 120 4.25 5.59 8.09
C LEU A 120 4.28 6.62 9.22
N PHE A 121 5.38 7.37 9.30
CA PHE A 121 5.53 8.48 10.23
C PHE A 121 5.07 9.76 9.56
N MET A 122 4.01 10.37 10.10
CA MET A 122 3.60 11.72 9.71
C MET A 122 4.14 12.69 10.76
N TYR A 123 5.17 13.44 10.37
CA TYR A 123 5.68 14.53 11.19
C TYR A 123 4.64 15.66 11.20
N PRO A 124 4.42 16.32 12.35
CA PRO A 124 3.69 17.59 12.34
C PRO A 124 4.41 18.55 11.38
N GLU A 125 3.67 19.31 10.57
CA GLU A 125 4.29 20.41 9.83
C GLU A 125 4.96 21.34 10.84
N ASP A 126 6.27 21.44 10.71
CA ASP A 126 7.16 22.09 11.66
C ASP A 126 6.60 23.46 12.07
N GLU A 127 6.53 23.73 13.38
CA GLU A 127 6.51 25.09 13.90
C GLU A 127 7.79 25.77 13.37
N TYR A 128 7.66 26.56 12.30
CA TYR A 128 8.70 27.49 11.90
C TYR A 128 8.84 28.53 13.02
N GLU A 129 9.73 28.24 13.98
CA GLU A 129 10.31 29.27 14.85
C GLU A 129 11.05 30.26 13.93
N TRP A 130 10.46 31.45 13.77
CA TRP A 130 11.22 32.59 13.26
C TRP A 130 12.10 33.04 14.42
N ASP A 131 13.40 32.73 14.35
CA ASP A 131 14.41 33.38 15.21
C ASP A 131 14.36 34.90 14.92
N ASP A 132 13.86 35.66 15.90
CA ASP A 132 13.82 37.14 15.92
C ASP A 132 15.22 37.78 15.96
#